data_AF-A0A0D2ZXS4-F1
#
_entry.id   AF-A0A0D2ZXS4-F1
#
_cell.length_a   1.000
_cell.length_b   1.000
_cell.length_c   1.000
_cell.angle_alpha   90.00
_cell.angle_beta   90.00
_cell.angle_gamma   90.00
#
_symmetry.space_group_name_H-M   'P 1'
#
loop_
_entity.id
_entity.type
_entity.pdbx_description
1 polymer ?
#
loop_
_entity_poly.entity_id
_entity_poly.type
_entity_poly.pdbx_seq_one_letter_code
_entity_poly.pdbx_strand_id
1 'polypeptide(L)'
;FCSHVYRLKGRLHACISPSENGLTNGKILTGLTDGQLENLDMIEGDEYVRKTVEVVLTETSEKMKVETYVWANKDDPDMYGEWDFEEWKRLHMEKFIEAAKKFIEWKKNPDGRSREEFEKFVHEDPLVA
;
A
#
# COMPACT_ATOMS: atom_id res chain seq x y z
N PHE A 1 6.01 9.80 -13.14
CA PHE A 1 4.90 10.28 -12.28
C PHE A 1 5.54 10.86 -11.04
N CYS A 2 5.25 12.11 -10.68
CA CYS A 2 5.77 12.73 -9.46
C CYS A 2 4.83 12.42 -8.29
N SER A 3 5.37 11.91 -7.20
CA SER A 3 4.61 11.42 -6.06
C SER A 3 5.39 11.46 -4.77
N HIS A 4 4.65 11.45 -3.67
CA HIS A 4 5.19 11.36 -2.33
C HIS A 4 4.50 10.23 -1.57
N VAL A 5 5.25 9.59 -0.67
CA VAL A 5 4.75 8.51 0.20
C VAL A 5 4.60 9.06 1.61
N TYR A 6 3.36 9.13 2.07
CA TYR A 6 2.99 9.71 3.35
C TYR A 6 2.75 8.61 4.39
N ARG A 7 3.04 8.90 5.67
CA ARG A 7 2.45 8.15 6.78
C ARG A 7 0.97 8.51 6.88
N LEU A 8 0.16 7.56 7.32
CA LEU A 8 -1.23 7.77 7.67
C LEU A 8 -1.41 7.57 9.16
N LYS A 9 -2.15 8.47 9.84
CA LYS A 9 -2.39 8.34 11.28
C LYS A 9 -3.26 7.10 11.56
N GLY A 10 -2.85 6.29 12.53
CA GLY A 10 -3.60 5.08 12.89
C GLY A 10 -3.69 4.05 11.77
N ARG A 11 -2.63 3.94 10.95
CA ARG A 11 -2.52 2.95 9.88
C ARG A 11 -1.14 2.32 9.90
N LEU A 12 -1.08 1.00 9.73
CA LEU A 12 0.18 0.25 9.62
C LEU A 12 0.83 0.35 8.23
N HIS A 13 0.27 1.10 7.29
CA HIS A 13 0.75 1.19 5.93
C HIS A 13 0.80 2.65 5.46
N ALA A 14 1.72 2.92 4.54
CA ALA A 14 1.88 4.23 3.92
C ALA A 14 0.91 4.40 2.76
N CYS A 15 0.67 5.65 2.36
CA CYS A 15 -0.06 5.94 1.13
C CYS A 15 0.80 6.71 0.14
N ILE A 16 0.61 6.46 -1.16
CA ILE A 16 1.25 7.20 -2.23
C ILE A 16 0.23 8.15 -2.87
N SER A 17 0.57 9.43 -2.94
CA SER A 17 -0.28 10.46 -3.53
C SER A 17 0.51 11.33 -4.50
N PRO A 18 -0.11 11.85 -5.57
CA PRO A 18 0.56 12.76 -6.50
C PRO A 18 1.11 13.99 -5.76
N SER A 19 2.33 14.40 -6.10
CA SER A 19 2.99 15.58 -5.54
C SER A 19 3.81 16.26 -6.64
N GLU A 20 3.71 17.57 -6.77
CA GLU A 20 4.31 18.32 -7.90
C GLU A 20 5.82 18.09 -8.05
N ASN A 21 6.53 18.07 -6.92
CA ASN A 21 7.99 17.92 -6.88
C ASN A 21 8.43 16.62 -6.18
N GLY A 22 7.48 15.74 -5.88
CA GLY A 22 7.76 14.48 -5.18
C GLY A 22 8.44 13.48 -6.08
N LEU A 23 9.45 12.80 -5.55
CA LEU A 23 10.06 11.62 -6.16
C LEU A 23 9.91 10.44 -5.20
N THR A 24 9.33 9.35 -5.68
CA THR A 24 9.19 8.10 -4.92
C THR A 24 10.06 7.04 -5.53
N ASN A 25 10.99 6.48 -4.74
CA ASN A 25 11.73 5.28 -5.11
C ASN A 25 10.98 4.05 -4.63
N GLY A 26 10.99 3.00 -5.44
CA GLY A 26 10.28 1.76 -5.13
C GLY A 26 10.81 0.59 -5.95
N LYS A 27 10.08 -0.52 -5.90
CA LYS A 27 10.37 -1.72 -6.69
C LYS A 27 9.18 -2.03 -7.58
N ILE A 28 9.47 -2.57 -8.77
CA ILE A 28 8.45 -3.06 -9.70
C ILE A 28 8.32 -4.56 -9.48
N LEU A 29 7.11 -5.02 -9.20
CA LEU A 29 6.78 -6.44 -9.19
C LEU A 29 6.36 -6.87 -10.60
N THR A 30 7.05 -7.85 -11.17
CA THR A 30 6.78 -8.37 -12.51
C THR A 30 6.34 -9.83 -12.46
N GLY A 31 5.64 -10.29 -13.50
CA GLY A 31 5.17 -11.69 -13.59
C GLY A 31 4.04 -12.05 -12.64
N LEU A 32 3.27 -11.06 -12.16
CA LEU A 32 2.07 -11.30 -11.36
C LEU A 32 0.98 -11.94 -12.21
N THR A 33 0.32 -12.97 -11.68
CA THR A 33 -0.89 -13.54 -12.29
C THR A 33 -2.11 -12.69 -11.97
N ASP A 34 -3.18 -12.82 -12.75
CA ASP A 34 -4.44 -12.10 -12.51
C ASP A 34 -5.00 -12.34 -11.10
N GLY A 35 -4.89 -13.58 -10.59
CA GLY A 35 -5.33 -13.90 -9.22
C GLY A 35 -4.44 -13.28 -8.14
N GLN A 36 -3.15 -13.07 -8.40
CA GLN A 36 -2.28 -12.31 -7.49
C GLN A 36 -2.60 -10.81 -7.54
N LEU A 37 -2.92 -10.28 -8.72
CA LEU A 37 -3.33 -8.90 -8.89
C LEU A 37 -4.66 -8.62 -8.17
N GLU A 38 -5.63 -9.53 -8.28
CA GLU A 38 -6.91 -9.46 -7.56
C GLU A 38 -6.70 -9.50 -6.03
N ASN A 39 -5.74 -10.30 -5.54
CA ASN A 39 -5.42 -10.29 -4.11
C ASN A 39 -4.86 -8.92 -3.65
N LEU A 40 -4.07 -8.26 -4.49
CA LEU A 40 -3.59 -6.90 -4.20
C LEU A 40 -4.75 -5.91 -4.23
N ASP A 41 -5.60 -5.92 -5.27
CA ASP A 41 -6.78 -5.06 -5.36
C ASP A 41 -7.66 -5.14 -4.11
N MET A 42 -7.85 -6.35 -3.57
CA MET A 42 -8.65 -6.54 -2.36
C MET A 42 -7.96 -6.09 -1.07
N ILE A 43 -6.63 -6.23 -0.96
CA ILE A 43 -5.88 -5.79 0.23
C ILE A 43 -5.85 -4.26 0.29
N GLU A 44 -5.60 -3.63 -0.85
CA GLU A 44 -5.56 -2.16 -1.00
C GLU A 44 -6.99 -1.58 -0.89
N GLY A 45 -7.99 -2.35 -1.31
CA GLY A 45 -9.39 -2.02 -1.11
C GLY A 45 -9.81 -0.75 -1.84
N ASP A 46 -10.72 -0.01 -1.23
CA ASP A 46 -11.38 1.16 -1.81
C ASP A 46 -10.62 2.45 -1.44
N GLU A 47 -9.69 2.34 -0.50
CA GLU A 47 -8.79 3.40 -0.05
C GLU A 47 -7.78 3.77 -1.15
N TYR A 48 -7.48 2.85 -2.06
CA TYR A 48 -6.59 3.07 -3.20
C TYR A 48 -7.29 2.85 -4.54
N VAL A 49 -6.79 3.57 -5.56
CA VAL A 49 -7.21 3.41 -6.95
C VAL A 49 -6.01 2.96 -7.76
N ARG A 50 -6.15 1.83 -8.45
CA ARG A 50 -5.13 1.34 -9.38
C ARG A 50 -5.00 2.29 -10.58
N LYS A 51 -3.79 2.74 -10.86
CA LYS A 51 -3.48 3.67 -11.96
C LYS A 51 -2.25 3.24 -12.72
N THR A 52 -2.29 3.42 -14.03
CA THR A 52 -1.10 3.31 -14.87
C THR A 52 -0.26 4.59 -14.73
N VAL A 53 1.00 4.42 -14.36
CA VAL A 53 1.98 5.50 -14.19
C VAL A 53 3.22 5.22 -15.02
N GLU A 54 3.94 6.28 -15.41
CA GLU A 54 5.29 6.17 -16.00
C GLU A 54 6.34 6.27 -14.88
N VAL A 55 7.22 5.28 -14.82
CA VAL A 55 8.38 5.21 -13.91
C VAL A 55 9.67 5.18 -14.70
N VAL A 56 10.78 5.54 -14.05
CA VAL A 56 12.14 5.46 -14.62
C VAL A 56 12.89 4.34 -13.92
N LEU A 57 13.43 3.40 -14.67
CA LEU A 57 14.26 2.32 -14.14
C LEU A 57 15.59 2.89 -13.66
N THR A 58 15.96 2.63 -12.42
CA THR A 58 17.20 3.16 -11.83
C THR A 58 18.47 2.63 -12.49
N GLU A 59 18.42 1.42 -13.05
CA GLU A 59 19.58 0.76 -13.67
C GLU A 59 19.83 1.22 -15.11
N THR A 60 18.76 1.37 -15.90
CA THR A 60 18.86 1.65 -17.34
C THR A 60 18.46 3.07 -17.72
N SER A 61 17.88 3.84 -16.79
CA SER A 61 17.24 5.14 -17.03
C SER A 61 16.09 5.09 -18.06
N GLU A 62 15.60 3.89 -18.39
CA GLU A 62 14.48 3.73 -19.32
C GLU A 62 13.15 4.04 -18.65
N LYS A 63 12.23 4.58 -19.45
CA LYS A 63 10.85 4.84 -19.02
C LYS A 63 9.99 3.60 -19.26
N MET A 64 9.21 3.22 -18.26
CA MET A 64 8.29 2.09 -18.31
C MET A 64 6.92 2.49 -17.79
N LYS A 65 5.86 1.99 -18.42
CA LYS A 65 4.50 2.09 -17.88
C LYS A 65 4.22 0.89 -16.98
N VAL A 66 3.78 1.17 -15.75
CA VAL A 66 3.43 0.16 -14.74
C VAL A 66 2.12 0.56 -14.07
N GLU A 67 1.48 -0.38 -13.40
CA GLU A 67 0.35 -0.10 -12.53
C GLU A 67 0.81 0.09 -11.08
N THR A 68 0.17 1.00 -10.37
CA THR A 68 0.39 1.25 -8.93
C THR A 68 -0.92 1.64 -8.26
N TYR A 69 -0.99 1.50 -6.94
CA TYR A 69 -2.15 1.84 -6.13
C TYR A 69 -1.95 3.25 -5.58
N VAL A 70 -2.80 4.20 -5.97
CA VAL A 70 -2.70 5.60 -5.56
C VAL A 70 -3.82 5.92 -4.58
N TRP A 71 -3.50 6.59 -3.48
CA TRP A 71 -4.47 6.97 -2.46
C TRP A 71 -5.66 7.71 -3.08
N ALA A 72 -6.87 7.27 -2.76
CA ALA A 72 -8.10 7.78 -3.36
C ALA A 72 -8.41 9.21 -2.88
N ASN A 73 -8.16 9.49 -1.59
CA ASN A 73 -8.48 10.76 -0.95
C ASN A 73 -7.27 11.70 -0.86
N LYS A 74 -7.08 12.56 -1.87
CA LYS A 74 -5.90 13.45 -1.91
C LYS A 74 -5.85 14.50 -0.80
N ASP A 75 -7.00 14.85 -0.22
CA ASP A 75 -7.15 15.90 0.79
C ASP A 75 -7.28 15.31 2.21
N ASP A 76 -6.79 14.08 2.40
CA ASP A 76 -6.91 13.36 3.65
C ASP A 76 -6.11 14.04 4.78
N PRO A 77 -6.76 14.50 5.87
CA PRO A 77 -6.09 15.17 6.99
C PRO A 77 -5.21 14.24 7.84
N ASP A 78 -5.33 12.93 7.64
CA ASP A 78 -4.51 11.91 8.30
C ASP A 78 -3.25 11.58 7.51
N MET A 79 -3.10 12.07 6.28
CA MET A 79 -1.81 12.06 5.57
C MET A 79 -0.85 13.06 6.21
N TYR A 80 0.28 12.57 6.71
CA TYR A 80 1.27 13.42 7.37
C TYR A 80 2.69 12.88 7.23
N GLY A 81 3.65 13.79 7.19
CA GLY A 81 5.08 13.48 7.23
C GLY A 81 5.56 12.59 6.09
N GLU A 82 6.83 12.20 6.18
CA GLU A 82 7.47 11.28 5.25
C GLU A 82 7.41 9.85 5.79
N TRP A 83 7.18 8.90 4.88
CA TRP A 83 7.32 7.48 5.19
C TRP A 83 8.78 7.05 5.26
N ASP A 84 9.16 6.35 6.32
CA ASP A 84 10.45 5.67 6.43
C ASP A 84 10.24 4.16 6.31
N PHE A 85 10.67 3.59 5.19
CA PHE A 85 10.52 2.16 4.92
C PHE A 85 11.35 1.29 5.87
N GLU A 86 12.56 1.71 6.26
CA GLU A 86 13.42 0.89 7.12
C GLU A 86 12.94 0.90 8.57
N GLU A 87 12.43 2.05 9.04
CA GLU A 87 11.73 2.14 10.32
C GLU A 87 10.50 1.24 10.33
N TRP A 88 9.64 1.35 9.31
CA TRP A 88 8.45 0.53 9.18
C TRP A 88 8.78 -0.96 9.11
N LYS A 89 9.79 -1.33 8.33
CA LYS A 89 10.21 -2.70 8.15
C LYS A 89 10.60 -3.34 9.48
N ARG A 90 11.26 -2.58 10.36
CA ARG A 90 11.66 -3.03 11.68
C ARG A 90 10.48 -3.13 12.66
N LEU A 91 9.53 -2.18 12.60
CA LEU A 91 8.50 -2.04 13.63
C LEU A 91 7.17 -2.74 13.30
N HIS A 92 6.77 -2.78 12.03
CA HIS A 92 5.40 -3.12 11.64
C HIS A 92 5.29 -4.21 10.57
N MET A 93 6.39 -4.56 9.86
CA MET A 93 6.35 -5.52 8.75
C MET A 93 5.79 -6.89 9.15
N GLU A 94 6.20 -7.43 10.29
CA GLU A 94 5.75 -8.77 10.73
C GLU A 94 4.24 -8.81 10.93
N LYS A 95 3.69 -7.79 11.62
CA LYS A 95 2.25 -7.63 11.84
C LYS A 95 1.49 -7.46 10.54
N PHE A 96 2.03 -6.66 9.61
CA PHE A 96 1.43 -6.46 8.29
C PHE A 96 1.37 -7.78 7.49
N ILE A 97 2.46 -8.55 7.47
CA ILE A 97 2.50 -9.86 6.80
C ILE A 97 1.52 -10.84 7.44
N GLU A 98 1.40 -10.85 8.76
CA GLU A 98 0.44 -11.71 9.46
C GLU A 98 -1.00 -11.36 9.10
N ALA A 99 -1.35 -10.06 9.08
CA ALA A 99 -2.66 -9.60 8.65
C ALA A 99 -2.94 -10.03 7.20
N ALA A 100 -2.03 -9.76 6.27
CA ALA A 100 -2.20 -10.13 4.86
C ALA A 100 -2.40 -11.65 4.67
N LYS A 101 -1.67 -12.49 5.42
CA LYS A 101 -1.87 -13.95 5.40
C LYS A 101 -3.27 -14.34 5.86
N LYS A 102 -3.72 -13.80 7.00
CA LYS A 102 -5.08 -14.03 7.53
C LYS A 102 -6.14 -13.62 6.52
N PHE A 103 -5.93 -12.54 5.77
CA PHE A 103 -6.85 -12.12 4.72
C PHE A 103 -6.95 -13.13 3.58
N ILE A 104 -5.80 -13.60 3.09
CA ILE A 104 -5.75 -14.55 1.98
C ILE A 104 -6.39 -15.88 2.38
N GLU A 105 -6.20 -16.31 3.64
CA GLU A 105 -6.87 -17.49 4.19
C GLU A 105 -8.38 -17.29 4.28
N TRP A 106 -8.84 -16.14 4.78
CA TRP A 106 -10.26 -15.77 4.81
C TRP A 106 -10.88 -15.74 3.40
N LYS A 107 -10.18 -15.20 2.39
CA LYS A 107 -10.63 -15.22 0.98
C LYS A 107 -10.91 -16.64 0.51
N LYS A 108 -10.08 -17.62 0.89
CA LYS A 108 -10.21 -19.01 0.46
C LYS A 108 -11.40 -19.72 1.13
N ASN A 109 -11.76 -19.34 2.35
CA ASN A 109 -12.87 -19.93 3.08
C ASN A 109 -13.56 -18.86 3.95
N PRO A 110 -14.47 -18.06 3.38
CA PRO A 110 -15.13 -16.98 4.10
C PRO A 110 -15.94 -17.55 5.27
N ASP A 111 -15.58 -17.19 6.49
CA ASP A 111 -16.21 -17.67 7.74
C ASP A 111 -17.41 -16.83 8.18
N GLY A 112 -17.90 -15.94 7.29
CA GLY A 112 -18.98 -14.99 7.55
C GLY A 112 -18.53 -13.66 8.14
N ARG A 113 -17.23 -13.47 8.44
CA ARG A 113 -16.67 -12.16 8.80
C ARG A 113 -16.68 -11.20 7.61
N SER A 114 -16.94 -9.93 7.89
CA SER A 114 -16.99 -8.86 6.90
C SER A 114 -15.60 -8.29 6.63
N ARG A 115 -15.43 -7.63 5.48
CA ARG A 115 -14.20 -6.90 5.15
C ARG A 115 -13.85 -5.82 6.17
N GLU A 116 -14.86 -5.15 6.75
CA GLU A 116 -14.70 -4.12 7.78
C GLU A 116 -14.02 -4.67 9.06
N GLU A 117 -14.26 -5.94 9.39
CA GLU A 117 -13.59 -6.61 10.51
C GLU A 117 -12.12 -6.89 10.20
N PHE A 118 -11.80 -7.12 8.92
CA PHE A 118 -10.42 -7.28 8.48
C PHE A 118 -9.64 -5.97 8.46
N GLU A 119 -10.26 -4.88 7.99
CA GLU A 119 -9.69 -3.53 7.97
C GLU A 119 -9.19 -3.11 9.37
N LYS A 120 -9.95 -3.45 10.42
CA LYS A 120 -9.53 -3.22 11.82
C LYS A 120 -8.18 -3.85 12.18
N PHE A 121 -7.82 -5.03 11.63
CA PHE A 121 -6.53 -5.66 11.91
C PHE A 121 -5.35 -4.89 11.31
N VAL A 122 -5.57 -4.19 10.19
CA VAL A 122 -4.54 -3.39 9.49
C VAL A 122 -4.48 -1.95 10.02
N HIS A 123 -5.58 -1.48 10.63
CA HIS A 123 -5.68 -0.14 11.21
C HIS A 123 -5.17 -0.04 12.66
N GLU A 124 -4.99 -1.15 13.37
CA GLU A 124 -4.37 -1.10 14.70
C GLU A 124 -2.86 -0.93 14.61
N ASP A 125 -2.39 0.30 14.44
CA ASP A 125 -1.06 0.67 14.92
C ASP A 125 -1.18 1.01 16.42
N PRO A 126 -0.68 0.18 17.36
CA PRO A 126 -0.69 0.56 18.75
C PRO A 126 0.13 1.84 18.88
N LEU A 127 -0.49 2.90 19.40
CA LEU A 127 0.17 4.16 19.71
C LEU A 127 1.51 3.83 20.38
N VAL A 128 2.61 4.09 19.67
CA VAL A 128 3.94 3.99 20.27
C VAL A 128 3.96 5.04 21.37
N ALA A 129 3.92 4.55 22.62
CA ALA A 129 4.02 5.36 23.83
C ALA A 129 5.40 6.02 23.95
#